data_AF-A0A1Z5IHE3-F1
#
_entry.id   AF-A0A1Z5IHE3-F1
#
_cell.length_a   1.000
_cell.length_b   1.000
_cell.length_c   1.000
_cell.angle_alpha   90.00
_cell.angle_beta   90.00
_cell.angle_gamma   90.00
#
_symmetry.space_group_name_H-M   'P 1'
#
loop_
_entity.id
_entity.type
_entity.pdbx_description
1 polymer ?
#
loop_
_entity_poly.entity_id
_entity_poly.type
_entity_poly.pdbx_seq_one_letter_code
_entity_poly.pdbx_strand_id
1 'polypeptide(L)'
;MLALFAQSQTNNTVHIFNWVIHINPANYQSLNPLFILIYTPIFATLWTKLGKKQPSSPSKFSLGMLVTGFSYLWMVIPVAMFGAHSLVSPLWLVGSWAIIEVGELLISPIGLSVTTKLAPNAFQSSMMSMWFLADSAGQAVNSQIVRFYTPGNEVGYFSIIGIVSIIAGIVLFFMIKPIKRLMEGVL
;
A
#
# COMPACT_ATOMS: atom_id res chain seq x y z
N MET A 1 -0.13 -7.86 8.11
CA MET A 1 1.17 -7.69 8.79
C MET A 1 1.19 -6.52 9.78
N LEU A 2 0.76 -5.32 9.38
CA LEU A 2 0.59 -4.18 10.30
C LEU A 2 -0.34 -4.51 11.50
N ALA A 3 -1.34 -5.37 11.29
CA ALA A 3 -2.17 -5.91 12.38
C ALA A 3 -1.42 -6.82 13.38
N LEU A 4 -0.38 -7.56 12.94
CA LEU A 4 0.49 -8.35 13.83
C LEU A 4 1.39 -7.45 14.67
N PHE A 5 1.89 -6.35 14.08
CA PHE A 5 2.60 -5.29 14.82
C PHE A 5 1.67 -4.60 15.84
N ALA A 6 0.41 -4.34 15.46
CA ALA A 6 -0.61 -3.81 16.38
C ALA A 6 -0.86 -4.73 17.58
N GLN A 7 -0.84 -6.05 17.36
CA GLN A 7 -1.08 -7.05 18.41
C GLN A 7 0.13 -7.25 19.33
N SER A 8 1.35 -7.16 18.80
CA SER A 8 2.57 -7.55 19.52
C SER A 8 3.37 -6.38 20.12
N GLN A 9 3.32 -5.20 19.51
CA GLN A 9 4.27 -4.10 19.76
C GLN A 9 3.61 -2.73 19.99
N THR A 10 2.28 -2.66 19.93
CA THR A 10 1.55 -1.39 20.08
C THR A 10 0.91 -1.32 21.47
N ASN A 11 1.05 -0.18 22.14
CA ASN A 11 0.27 0.07 23.35
C ASN A 11 -1.19 0.25 22.92
N ASN A 12 -1.96 -0.82 22.98
CA ASN A 12 -3.38 -0.84 22.62
C ASN A 12 -4.26 -0.08 23.62
N THR A 13 -3.65 0.67 24.54
CA THR A 13 -4.32 1.47 25.55
C THR A 13 -3.98 2.94 25.27
N VAL A 14 -4.89 3.65 24.61
CA VAL A 14 -4.75 5.10 24.40
C VAL A 14 -5.48 5.79 25.53
N HIS A 15 -4.75 6.53 26.36
CA HIS A 15 -5.32 7.41 27.37
C HIS A 15 -5.65 8.75 26.72
N ILE A 16 -6.92 8.98 26.39
CA ILE A 16 -7.40 10.30 25.96
C ILE A 16 -8.15 10.92 27.15
N PHE A 17 -7.54 11.94 27.76
CA PHE A 17 -8.05 12.60 28.96
C PHE A 17 -8.29 11.61 30.12
N ASN A 18 -9.53 11.12 30.29
CA ASN A 18 -10.00 10.25 31.38
C ASN A 18 -10.56 8.90 30.89
N TRP A 19 -10.45 8.62 29.58
CA TRP A 19 -10.97 7.42 28.96
C TRP A 19 -9.82 6.49 28.56
N VAL A 20 -9.90 5.25 29.04
CA VAL A 20 -8.99 4.17 28.66
C VAL A 20 -9.61 3.48 27.45
N ILE A 21 -9.18 3.87 26.25
CA ILE A 21 -9.65 3.23 25.02
C ILE A 21 -8.70 2.06 24.73
N HIS A 22 -9.19 0.84 24.97
CA HIS A 22 -8.54 -0.37 24.51
C HIS A 22 -8.84 -0.57 23.01
N ILE A 23 -7.87 -0.25 22.16
CA ILE A 23 -7.95 -0.49 20.72
C ILE A 23 -7.64 -1.96 20.48
N ASN A 24 -8.66 -2.76 20.18
CA ASN A 24 -8.46 -4.14 19.73
C ASN A 24 -7.61 -4.11 18.44
N PRO A 25 -6.55 -4.94 18.32
CA PRO A 25 -5.76 -5.08 17.09
C PRO A 25 -6.62 -5.31 15.82
N ALA A 26 -7.80 -5.93 15.96
CA ALA A 26 -8.75 -6.11 14.87
C ALA A 26 -9.33 -4.78 14.34
N ASN A 27 -9.45 -3.75 15.19
CA ASN A 27 -10.01 -2.45 14.80
C ASN A 27 -9.10 -1.67 13.85
N TYR A 28 -7.80 -2.00 13.81
CA TYR A 28 -6.91 -1.42 12.80
C TYR A 28 -7.32 -1.84 11.40
N GLN A 29 -7.96 -2.99 11.20
CA GLN A 29 -8.45 -3.41 9.88
C GLN A 29 -9.51 -2.45 9.31
N SER A 30 -10.26 -1.78 10.18
CA SER A 30 -11.27 -0.79 9.79
C SER A 30 -10.68 0.52 9.27
N LEU A 31 -9.37 0.76 9.45
CA LEU A 31 -8.73 1.99 8.98
C LEU A 31 -8.64 2.05 7.45
N ASN A 32 -8.67 0.92 6.75
CA ASN A 32 -8.53 0.79 5.29
C ASN A 32 -9.79 1.32 4.62
N PRO A 33 -10.99 0.79 4.92
CA PRO A 33 -12.22 1.37 4.38
C PRO A 33 -12.43 2.82 4.84
N LEU A 34 -11.95 3.20 6.03
CA LEU A 34 -12.02 4.57 6.53
C LEU A 34 -11.18 5.54 5.66
N PHE A 35 -9.91 5.22 5.43
CA PHE A 35 -9.02 6.07 4.63
C PHE A 35 -9.44 6.08 3.16
N ILE A 36 -9.90 4.96 2.61
CA ILE A 36 -10.49 4.91 1.27
C ILE A 36 -11.67 5.88 1.18
N LEU A 37 -12.59 5.86 2.14
CA LEU A 37 -13.75 6.76 2.17
C LEU A 37 -13.33 8.25 2.20
N ILE A 38 -12.29 8.58 2.96
CA ILE A 38 -11.77 9.95 3.09
C ILE A 38 -11.02 10.38 1.82
N TYR A 39 -10.18 9.52 1.26
CA TYR A 39 -9.28 9.87 0.16
C TYR A 39 -9.94 9.76 -1.21
N THR A 40 -10.96 8.91 -1.39
CA THR A 40 -11.70 8.79 -2.65
C THR A 40 -12.18 10.15 -3.22
N PRO A 41 -12.91 11.01 -2.47
CA PRO A 41 -13.34 12.31 -2.99
C PRO A 41 -12.15 13.25 -3.28
N ILE A 42 -11.07 13.15 -2.51
CA ILE A 42 -9.86 13.95 -2.71
C ILE A 42 -9.17 13.55 -4.03
N PHE A 43 -9.02 12.25 -4.28
CA PHE A 43 -8.46 11.75 -5.53
C PHE A 43 -9.37 12.03 -6.73
N ALA A 44 -10.68 11.88 -6.57
CA ALA A 44 -11.65 12.20 -7.61
C ALA A 44 -11.55 13.68 -8.05
N THR A 45 -11.50 14.61 -7.09
CA THR A 45 -11.35 16.04 -7.37
C THR A 45 -9.96 16.37 -7.95
N LEU A 46 -8.90 15.76 -7.42
CA LEU A 46 -7.53 15.91 -7.93
C LEU A 46 -7.44 15.52 -9.42
N TRP A 47 -7.96 14.35 -9.78
CA TRP A 47 -7.93 13.87 -11.15
C TRP A 47 -8.83 14.69 -12.08
N THR A 48 -10.02 15.10 -11.60
CA THR A 48 -10.91 15.98 -12.36
C THR A 48 -10.24 17.31 -12.67
N LYS A 49 -9.53 17.91 -11.69
CA LYS A 49 -8.80 19.17 -11.86
C LYS A 49 -7.60 19.04 -12.81
N LEU A 50 -6.92 17.89 -12.80
CA LEU A 50 -5.79 17.61 -13.69
C LEU A 50 -6.22 17.35 -15.14
N GLY A 51 -7.42 16.81 -15.38
CA GLY A 51 -7.98 16.59 -16.72
C GLY A 51 -7.01 15.87 -17.67
N LYS A 52 -6.59 16.55 -18.75
CA LYS A 52 -5.64 16.02 -19.75
C LYS A 52 -4.19 15.95 -19.26
N LYS A 53 -3.84 16.60 -18.15
CA LYS A 53 -2.48 16.57 -17.54
C LYS A 53 -2.30 15.43 -16.54
N GLN A 54 -3.27 14.51 -16.45
CA GLN A 54 -3.15 13.38 -15.54
C GLN A 54 -1.94 12.51 -15.90
N PRO A 55 -1.20 12.00 -14.88
CA PRO A 55 -0.17 11.00 -15.12
C PRO A 55 -0.80 9.76 -15.77
N SER A 56 -0.07 9.12 -16.67
CA SER A 56 -0.51 7.88 -17.30
C SER A 56 -0.64 6.74 -16.30
N SER A 57 -1.42 5.71 -16.62
CA SER A 57 -1.63 4.55 -15.76
C SER A 57 -0.35 3.91 -15.23
N PRO A 58 0.71 3.65 -16.04
CA PRO A 58 1.97 3.09 -15.54
C PRO A 58 2.70 4.03 -14.57
N SER A 59 2.57 5.35 -14.76
CA SER A 59 3.16 6.35 -13.84
C SER A 59 2.46 6.38 -12.49
N LYS A 60 1.13 6.29 -12.47
CA LYS A 60 0.35 6.22 -11.24
C LYS A 60 0.65 4.93 -10.47
N PHE A 61 0.81 3.80 -11.18
CA PHE A 61 1.28 2.54 -10.60
C PHE A 61 2.66 2.66 -9.93
N SER A 62 3.64 3.21 -10.66
CA SER A 62 4.99 3.42 -10.12
C SER A 62 4.97 4.32 -8.88
N LEU A 63 4.20 5.41 -8.91
CA LEU A 63 4.03 6.28 -7.75
C LEU A 63 3.39 5.53 -6.57
N GLY A 64 2.37 4.71 -6.82
CA GLY A 64 1.74 3.88 -5.79
C GLY A 64 2.74 2.95 -5.12
N MET A 65 3.58 2.25 -5.89
CA MET A 65 4.63 1.37 -5.36
C MET A 65 5.66 2.11 -4.51
N LEU A 66 6.08 3.31 -4.93
CA LEU A 66 6.99 4.15 -4.16
C LEU A 66 6.35 4.55 -2.82
N VAL A 67 5.11 5.04 -2.84
CA VAL A 67 4.36 5.45 -1.64
C VAL A 67 4.16 4.28 -0.67
N THR A 68 3.79 3.10 -1.19
CA THR A 68 3.68 1.87 -0.39
C THR A 68 5.02 1.51 0.26
N GLY A 69 6.14 1.60 -0.48
CA GLY A 69 7.46 1.37 0.07
C GLY A 69 7.84 2.38 1.18
N PHE A 70 7.51 3.65 1.00
CA PHE A 70 7.68 4.68 2.04
C PHE A 70 6.84 4.40 3.29
N SER A 71 5.62 3.86 3.15
CA SER A 71 4.81 3.46 4.31
C SER A 71 5.51 2.40 5.17
N TYR A 72 6.21 1.44 4.56
CA TYR A 72 6.99 0.46 5.30
C TYR A 72 8.23 1.08 5.97
N LEU A 73 8.94 1.99 5.28
CA LEU A 73 10.06 2.71 5.89
C LEU A 73 9.64 3.62 7.04
N TRP A 74 8.43 4.19 6.98
CA TRP A 74 7.85 4.97 8.08
C TRP A 74 7.76 4.16 9.37
N MET A 75 7.47 2.86 9.28
CA MET A 75 7.42 1.95 10.43
C MET A 75 8.80 1.62 11.02
N VAL A 76 9.90 1.92 10.32
CA VAL A 76 11.26 1.71 10.85
C VAL A 76 11.62 2.76 11.91
N ILE A 77 11.16 3.99 11.73
CA ILE A 77 11.45 5.14 12.61
C ILE A 77 11.12 4.84 14.08
N PRO A 78 9.90 4.43 14.46
CA PRO A 78 9.59 4.16 15.85
C PRO A 78 10.41 3.00 16.44
N VAL A 79 10.64 1.94 15.66
CA VAL A 79 11.39 0.77 16.13
C VAL A 79 12.85 1.13 16.39
N ALA A 80 13.44 1.98 15.53
CA ALA A 80 14.80 2.48 15.71
C ALA A 80 14.93 3.47 16.89
N MET A 81 13.90 4.27 17.15
CA MET A 81 13.90 5.29 18.22
C MET A 81 13.62 4.73 19.61
N PHE A 82 12.68 3.79 19.75
CA PHE A 82 12.21 3.30 21.04
C PHE A 82 12.72 1.90 21.40
N GLY A 83 13.37 1.22 20.44
CA GLY A 83 13.89 -0.14 20.58
C GLY A 83 12.80 -1.21 20.43
N ALA A 84 13.21 -2.43 20.03
CA ALA A 84 12.31 -3.54 19.70
C ALA A 84 11.49 -4.11 20.88
N HIS A 85 11.70 -3.61 22.09
CA HIS A 85 11.01 -4.08 23.31
C HIS A 85 10.10 -3.03 23.94
N SER A 86 10.04 -1.81 23.38
CA SER A 86 9.17 -0.74 23.89
C SER A 86 7.88 -0.65 23.08
N LEU A 87 6.75 -0.58 23.79
CA LEU A 87 5.46 -0.36 23.15
C LEU A 87 5.43 1.00 22.46
N VAL A 88 5.16 0.99 21.15
CA VAL A 88 5.09 2.21 20.34
C VAL A 88 3.67 2.76 20.36
N SER A 89 3.53 4.09 20.27
CA SER A 89 2.23 4.75 20.07
C SER A 89 1.51 4.23 18.82
N PRO A 90 0.19 3.91 18.92
CA PRO A 90 -0.68 3.56 17.79
C PRO A 90 -0.64 4.52 16.60
N LEU A 91 -0.31 5.79 16.86
CA LEU A 91 -0.32 6.84 15.84
C LEU A 91 0.65 6.56 14.69
N TRP A 92 1.77 5.86 14.95
CA TRP A 92 2.71 5.46 13.91
C TRP A 92 2.09 4.47 12.92
N LEU A 93 1.30 3.54 13.45
CA LEU A 93 0.60 2.50 12.71
C LEU A 93 -0.54 3.10 11.88
N VAL A 94 -1.30 4.02 12.49
CA VAL A 94 -2.32 4.81 11.78
C VAL A 94 -1.69 5.64 10.66
N GLY A 95 -0.53 6.25 10.91
CA GLY A 95 0.22 7.00 9.89
C GLY A 95 0.72 6.13 8.74
N SER A 96 1.25 4.94 9.04
CA SER A 96 1.64 3.95 8.00
C SER A 96 0.43 3.53 7.16
N TRP A 97 -0.73 3.29 7.78
CA TRP A 97 -1.97 3.02 7.05
C TRP A 97 -2.39 4.20 6.18
N ALA A 98 -2.40 5.41 6.72
CA ALA A 98 -2.71 6.60 5.93
C ALA A 98 -1.82 6.70 4.66
N ILE A 99 -0.53 6.39 4.78
CA ILE A 99 0.39 6.43 3.63
C ILE A 99 0.13 5.26 2.66
N ILE A 100 -0.08 4.03 3.16
CA ILE A 100 -0.25 2.86 2.27
C ILE A 100 -1.52 2.99 1.41
N GLU A 101 -2.59 3.54 1.98
CA GLU A 101 -3.88 3.74 1.32
C GLU A 101 -3.81 4.76 0.18
N VAL A 102 -2.93 5.76 0.30
CA VAL A 102 -2.62 6.68 -0.81
C VAL A 102 -2.01 5.88 -1.98
N GLY A 103 -1.13 4.91 -1.69
CA GLY A 103 -0.57 4.00 -2.68
C GLY A 103 -1.62 3.07 -3.30
N GLU A 104 -2.52 2.54 -2.47
CA GLU A 104 -3.60 1.66 -2.90
C GLU A 104 -4.56 2.38 -3.86
N LEU A 105 -4.97 3.62 -3.55
CA LEU A 105 -5.83 4.41 -4.43
C LEU A 105 -5.16 4.83 -5.75
N LEU A 106 -3.81 4.81 -5.81
CA LEU A 106 -3.08 4.99 -7.05
C LEU A 106 -3.04 3.73 -7.92
N ILE A 107 -3.25 2.55 -7.35
CA ILE A 107 -3.12 1.26 -8.04
C ILE A 107 -4.49 0.67 -8.35
N SER A 108 -5.34 0.47 -7.35
CA SER A 108 -6.58 -0.31 -7.42
C SER A 108 -7.58 0.15 -8.52
N PRO A 109 -8.00 1.42 -8.60
CA PRO A 109 -8.94 1.85 -9.64
C PRO A 109 -8.32 1.82 -11.05
N ILE A 110 -6.98 1.89 -11.12
CA ILE A 110 -6.24 1.96 -12.38
C ILE A 110 -5.97 0.57 -12.92
N GLY A 111 -5.66 -0.39 -12.05
CA GLY A 111 -5.42 -1.78 -12.42
C GLY A 111 -6.61 -2.36 -13.17
N LEU A 112 -7.81 -2.18 -12.61
CA LEU A 112 -9.06 -2.58 -13.26
C LEU A 112 -9.30 -1.84 -14.59
N SER A 113 -9.04 -0.53 -14.65
CA SER A 113 -9.21 0.25 -15.88
C SER A 113 -8.23 -0.16 -16.98
N VAL A 114 -6.97 -0.44 -16.65
CA VAL A 114 -5.94 -0.87 -17.61
C VAL A 114 -6.23 -2.28 -18.10
N THR A 115 -6.59 -3.18 -17.18
CA THR A 115 -6.91 -4.58 -17.50
C THR A 115 -8.09 -4.68 -18.45
N THR A 116 -9.12 -3.85 -18.26
CA THR A 116 -10.28 -3.79 -19.16
C THR A 116 -9.97 -3.12 -20.50
N LYS A 117 -9.20 -2.01 -20.50
CA LYS A 117 -8.83 -1.32 -21.74
C LYS A 117 -7.88 -2.13 -22.63
N LEU A 118 -6.88 -2.78 -22.03
CA LEU A 118 -5.91 -3.60 -22.75
C LEU A 118 -6.42 -5.00 -23.11
N ALA A 119 -7.59 -5.39 -22.62
CA ALA A 119 -8.16 -6.69 -22.93
C ALA A 119 -8.68 -6.74 -24.37
N PRO A 120 -8.30 -7.78 -25.15
CA PRO A 120 -9.02 -8.10 -26.38
C PRO A 120 -10.49 -8.38 -26.05
N ASN A 121 -11.42 -7.98 -26.93
CA ASN A 121 -12.87 -8.15 -26.71
C ASN A 121 -13.28 -9.60 -26.36
N ALA A 122 -12.55 -10.59 -26.89
CA ALA A 122 -12.80 -12.01 -26.60
C ALA A 122 -12.23 -12.50 -25.24
N PHE A 123 -11.33 -11.74 -24.59
CA PHE A 123 -10.56 -12.16 -23.40
C PHE A 123 -10.68 -11.19 -22.21
N GLN A 124 -11.74 -10.37 -22.17
CA GLN A 124 -11.96 -9.42 -21.07
C GLN A 124 -12.05 -10.12 -19.70
N SER A 125 -12.77 -11.23 -19.61
CA SER A 125 -12.86 -12.03 -18.39
C SER A 125 -11.50 -12.63 -17.99
N SER A 126 -10.73 -13.14 -18.95
CA SER A 126 -9.40 -13.72 -18.72
C SER A 126 -8.40 -12.69 -18.20
N MET A 127 -8.42 -11.46 -18.73
CA MET A 127 -7.57 -10.38 -18.24
C MET A 127 -7.92 -9.98 -16.81
N MET A 128 -9.21 -9.88 -16.48
CA MET A 128 -9.66 -9.65 -15.11
C MET A 128 -9.24 -10.79 -14.17
N SER A 129 -9.29 -12.04 -14.63
CA SER A 129 -8.75 -13.18 -13.87
C SER A 129 -7.24 -13.04 -13.63
N MET A 130 -6.46 -12.54 -14.61
CA MET A 130 -5.03 -12.29 -14.41
C MET A 130 -4.76 -11.21 -13.37
N TRP A 131 -5.59 -10.15 -13.33
CA TRP A 131 -5.49 -9.11 -12.28
C TRP A 131 -5.68 -9.70 -10.88
N PHE A 132 -6.75 -10.46 -10.66
CA PHE A 132 -6.99 -11.12 -9.36
C PHE A 132 -5.97 -12.22 -9.04
N LEU A 133 -5.44 -12.90 -10.06
CA LEU A 133 -4.38 -13.89 -9.88
C LEU A 133 -3.08 -13.23 -9.42
N ALA A 134 -2.74 -12.06 -9.94
CA ALA A 134 -1.58 -11.29 -9.49
C ALA A 134 -1.70 -10.87 -8.01
N ASP A 135 -2.88 -10.41 -7.59
CA ASP A 135 -3.17 -10.10 -6.19
C ASP A 135 -3.04 -11.34 -5.30
N SER A 136 -3.66 -12.45 -5.71
CA SER A 136 -3.60 -13.74 -4.99
C SER A 136 -2.16 -14.26 -4.86
N ALA A 137 -1.36 -14.16 -5.92
CA ALA A 137 0.05 -14.54 -5.90
C ALA A 137 0.86 -13.64 -4.97
N GLY A 138 0.59 -12.32 -4.95
CA GLY A 138 1.19 -11.38 -4.01
C GLY A 138 0.90 -11.75 -2.56
N GLN A 139 -0.35 -12.10 -2.25
CA GLN A 139 -0.76 -12.54 -0.91
C GLN A 139 -0.13 -13.89 -0.52
N ALA A 140 0.02 -14.81 -1.48
CA ALA A 140 0.71 -16.08 -1.25
C ALA A 140 2.20 -15.85 -0.90
N VAL A 141 2.88 -14.96 -1.62
CA VAL A 141 4.26 -14.56 -1.31
C VAL A 141 4.34 -13.89 0.06
N ASN A 142 3.43 -12.96 0.35
CA ASN A 142 3.34 -12.29 1.65
C ASN A 142 3.17 -13.27 2.82
N SER A 143 2.39 -14.35 2.63
CA SER A 143 2.20 -15.40 3.64
C SER A 143 3.49 -16.15 4.00
N GLN A 144 4.45 -16.23 3.06
CA GLN A 144 5.76 -16.81 3.34
C GLN A 144 6.68 -15.77 3.99
N ILE A 145 6.63 -14.53 3.51
CA ILE A 145 7.48 -13.46 4.03
C ILE A 145 7.12 -13.15 5.50
N VAL A 146 5.84 -13.16 5.90
CA VAL A 146 5.42 -12.85 7.28
C VAL A 146 6.07 -13.76 8.33
N ARG A 147 6.54 -14.95 7.95
CA ARG A 147 7.24 -15.89 8.86
C ARG A 147 8.58 -15.34 9.34
N PHE A 148 9.18 -14.39 8.61
CA PHE A 148 10.42 -13.71 8.99
C PHE A 148 10.19 -12.52 9.95
N TYR A 149 8.93 -12.20 10.26
CA TYR A 149 8.61 -11.20 11.27
C TYR A 149 8.70 -11.83 12.65
N THR A 150 9.81 -11.54 13.32
CA THR A 150 10.08 -11.97 14.70
C THR A 150 10.39 -10.77 15.58
N PRO A 151 10.04 -10.80 16.88
CA PRO A 151 10.47 -9.81 17.85
C PRO A 151 11.99 -9.57 17.77
N GLY A 152 12.41 -8.32 17.55
CA GLY A 152 13.83 -7.94 17.39
C GLY A 152 14.35 -7.85 15.95
N ASN A 153 13.60 -8.30 14.94
CA ASN A 153 13.96 -8.21 13.51
C ASN A 153 13.04 -7.27 12.71
N GLU A 154 12.22 -6.45 13.37
CA GLU A 154 11.20 -5.62 12.72
C GLU A 154 11.83 -4.55 11.83
N VAL A 155 12.95 -3.96 12.25
CA VAL A 155 13.71 -2.98 11.45
C VAL A 155 14.15 -3.62 10.14
N GLY A 156 14.80 -4.78 10.21
CA GLY A 156 15.27 -5.50 9.03
C GLY A 156 14.11 -5.88 8.12
N TYR A 157 13.04 -6.40 8.70
CA TYR A 157 11.83 -6.77 7.98
C TYR A 157 11.23 -5.59 7.21
N PHE A 158 10.87 -4.50 7.90
CA PHE A 158 10.21 -3.36 7.27
C PHE A 158 11.12 -2.62 6.29
N SER A 159 12.43 -2.57 6.58
CA SER A 159 13.41 -1.97 5.68
C SER A 159 13.53 -2.76 4.38
N ILE A 160 13.64 -4.09 4.45
CA ILE A 160 13.77 -4.93 3.25
C ILE A 160 12.52 -4.78 2.37
N ILE A 161 11.32 -4.90 2.93
CA ILE A 161 10.09 -4.75 2.14
C ILE A 161 9.95 -3.34 1.57
N GLY A 162 10.24 -2.31 2.38
CA GLY A 162 10.19 -0.93 1.93
C GLY A 162 11.16 -0.66 0.78
N ILE A 163 12.42 -1.08 0.91
CA ILE A 163 13.47 -0.91 -0.11
C ILE A 163 13.12 -1.69 -1.38
N VAL A 164 12.71 -2.96 -1.27
CA VAL A 164 12.33 -3.77 -2.43
C VAL A 164 11.15 -3.14 -3.17
N SER A 165 10.15 -2.64 -2.45
CA SER A 165 9.00 -1.94 -3.03
C SER A 165 9.41 -0.66 -3.75
N ILE A 166 10.31 0.13 -3.16
CA ILE A 166 10.85 1.35 -3.79
C ILE A 166 11.65 1.01 -5.04
N ILE A 167 12.55 0.01 -4.98
CA ILE A 167 13.33 -0.43 -6.14
C ILE A 167 12.40 -0.87 -7.26
N ALA A 168 11.38 -1.67 -6.96
CA ALA A 168 10.40 -2.12 -7.95
C ALA A 168 9.63 -0.93 -8.55
N GLY A 169 9.26 0.07 -7.73
CA GLY A 169 8.65 1.32 -8.18
C GLY A 169 9.57 2.14 -9.10
N ILE A 170 10.87 2.22 -8.81
CA ILE A 170 11.89 2.88 -9.62
C ILE A 170 12.10 2.14 -10.95
N VAL A 171 12.22 0.80 -10.90
CA VAL A 171 12.34 -0.02 -12.12
C VAL A 171 11.14 0.20 -13.01
N LEU A 172 9.93 0.17 -12.46
CA LEU A 172 8.71 0.46 -13.21
C LEU A 172 8.73 1.88 -13.78
N PHE A 173 9.25 2.87 -13.04
CA PHE A 173 9.38 4.24 -13.52
C PHE A 173 10.21 4.33 -14.81
N PHE A 174 11.37 3.64 -14.86
CA PHE A 174 12.18 3.57 -16.07
C PHE A 174 11.50 2.82 -17.21
N MET A 175 10.66 1.83 -16.88
CA MET A 175 9.85 1.07 -17.85
C MET A 175 8.59 1.81 -18.32
N ILE A 176 8.25 2.99 -17.78
CA ILE A 176 7.05 3.74 -18.22
C ILE A 176 7.09 4.03 -19.72
N LYS A 177 8.24 4.48 -20.25
CA LYS A 177 8.37 4.84 -21.68
C LYS A 177 8.11 3.65 -22.60
N PRO A 178 8.75 2.48 -22.43
CA PRO A 178 8.46 1.32 -23.28
C PRO A 178 7.03 0.80 -23.09
N ILE A 179 6.51 0.78 -21.86
CA ILE A 179 5.13 0.35 -21.60
C ILE A 179 4.13 1.24 -22.35
N LYS A 180 4.32 2.57 -22.31
CA LYS A 180 3.46 3.51 -23.06
C LYS A 180 3.45 3.23 -24.55
N ARG A 181 4.62 3.01 -25.16
CA ARG A 181 4.72 2.70 -26.60
C ARG A 181 3.96 1.43 -26.97
N LEU A 182 3.98 0.42 -26.11
CA LEU A 182 3.22 -0.82 -26.32
C LEU A 182 1.70 -0.61 -26.15
N MET A 183 1.29 0.42 -25.42
CA MET A 183 -0.12 0.77 -25.20
C MET A 183 -0.68 1.73 -26.27
N GLU A 184 0.14 2.30 -27.16
CA GLU A 184 -0.28 3.27 -28.20
C GLU A 184 -1.26 2.68 -29.23
N GLY A 185 -1.43 1.35 -29.29
CA GLY A 185 -2.43 0.69 -30.13
C GLY A 185 -3.81 0.50 -29.49
N VAL A 186 -3.98 0.87 -28.21
CA VAL A 186 -5.18 0.56 -27.41
C VAL A 186 -5.74 1.80 -26.66
N LEU A 187 -5.03 2.93 -26.69
CA LEU A 187 -5.42 4.19 -26.03
C LEU A 187 -6.05 5.20 -26.99
#